data_AF-A0A7C1NP66-F1
#
_entry.id   AF-A0A7C1NP66-F1
#
_cell.length_a   1.000
_cell.length_b   1.000
_cell.length_c   1.000
_cell.angle_alpha   90.00
_cell.angle_beta   90.00
_cell.angle_gamma   90.00
#
_symmetry.space_group_name_H-M   'P 1'
#
loop_
_entity.id
_entity.type
_entity.pdbx_description
1 polymer ?
#
loop_
_entity_poly.entity_id
_entity_poly.type
_entity_poly.pdbx_seq_one_letter_code
_entity_poly.pdbx_strand_id
1 'polypeptide(L)'
;MVHDSTTKNRQGNDIGDSYRSAIFVENTEQAKVADELIKEYDASGILPGPITTEVVKAGPFYEAEPEHQDYLQHYPNGYTCHWIRKDWALSK
;
A
#
# COMPACT_ATOMS: atom_id res chain seq x y z
N MET A 1 -4.95 -4.85 -6.92
CA MET A 1 -4.61 -3.96 -5.79
C MET A 1 -5.33 -4.41 -4.50
N VAL A 2 -4.72 -4.31 -3.32
CA VAL A 2 -5.30 -4.76 -2.02
C VAL A 2 -5.72 -3.63 -1.06
N HIS A 3 -5.20 -2.42 -1.25
CA HIS A 3 -5.49 -1.23 -0.45
C HIS A 3 -5.87 -0.06 -1.38
N ASP A 4 -6.58 0.95 -0.89
CA ASP A 4 -6.80 2.20 -1.64
C ASP A 4 -5.55 3.08 -1.54
N SER A 5 -4.86 3.28 -2.68
CA SER A 5 -3.65 4.09 -2.77
C SER A 5 -3.91 5.57 -3.07
N THR A 6 -5.17 5.99 -3.08
CA THR A 6 -5.61 7.36 -3.43
C THR A 6 -6.02 8.17 -2.21
N THR A 7 -6.11 7.53 -1.04
CA THR A 7 -6.49 8.16 0.23
C THR A 7 -5.26 8.54 1.04
N LYS A 8 -5.01 9.85 1.18
CA LYS A 8 -3.91 10.37 2.01
C LYS A 8 -4.16 10.07 3.49
N ASN A 9 -3.16 9.47 4.15
CA ASN A 9 -3.12 9.18 5.60
C ASN A 9 -4.38 8.47 6.12
N ARG A 10 -4.90 7.53 5.33
CA ARG A 10 -6.10 6.74 5.64
C ARG A 10 -6.10 5.44 4.83
N GLN A 11 -6.61 4.36 5.43
CA GLN A 11 -7.07 3.18 4.72
C GLN A 11 -8.42 2.72 5.28
N GLY A 12 -9.49 2.77 4.49
CA GLY A 12 -10.82 2.43 4.96
C GLY A 12 -11.23 3.24 6.21
N ASN A 13 -11.50 2.54 7.31
CA ASN A 13 -11.88 3.15 8.60
C ASN A 13 -10.67 3.61 9.43
N ASP A 14 -9.45 3.24 9.05
CA ASP A 14 -8.23 3.54 9.78
C ASP A 14 -7.63 4.87 9.32
N ILE A 15 -7.47 5.83 10.23
CA ILE A 15 -7.17 7.24 9.92
C ILE A 15 -5.95 7.70 10.71
N GLY A 16 -4.97 8.29 10.01
CA GLY A 16 -3.73 8.80 10.58
C GLY A 16 -2.50 8.41 9.74
N ASP A 17 -1.37 9.04 10.05
CA ASP A 17 -0.11 8.87 9.30
C ASP A 17 0.44 7.43 9.36
N SER A 18 0.04 6.67 10.39
CA SER A 18 0.31 5.24 10.53
C SER A 18 -0.30 4.39 9.41
N TYR A 19 -1.32 4.91 8.71
CA TYR A 19 -2.08 4.20 7.69
C TYR A 19 -1.88 4.79 6.28
N ARG A 20 -0.82 5.58 6.08
CA ARG A 20 -0.49 6.14 4.75
C ARG A 20 0.03 5.06 3.80
N SER A 21 -0.22 5.24 2.50
CA SER A 21 0.39 4.43 1.46
C SER A 21 1.83 4.86 1.21
N ALA A 22 2.78 3.93 1.27
CA ALA A 22 4.20 4.20 0.99
C ALA A 22 4.91 2.95 0.44
N ILE A 23 5.95 3.17 -0.37
CA ILE A 23 6.90 2.17 -0.86
C ILE A 23 8.29 2.57 -0.37
N PHE A 24 8.89 1.73 0.47
CA PHE A 24 10.26 1.91 0.98
C PHE A 24 11.24 1.16 0.09
N VAL A 25 12.08 1.89 -0.65
CA VAL A 25 13.00 1.34 -1.65
C VAL A 25 14.43 1.27 -1.14
N GLU A 26 15.11 0.17 -1.40
CA GLU A 26 16.49 -0.08 -0.99
C GLU A 26 17.52 0.40 -2.03
N ASN A 27 17.11 0.53 -3.28
CA ASN A 27 17.97 0.90 -4.39
C ASN A 27 17.23 1.68 -5.49
N THR A 28 18.00 2.18 -6.46
CA THR A 28 17.49 3.01 -7.55
C THR A 28 16.64 2.24 -8.55
N GLU A 29 16.86 0.94 -8.70
CA GLU A 29 16.06 0.09 -9.58
C GLU A 29 14.63 -0.07 -9.03
N GLN A 30 14.50 -0.33 -7.72
CA GLN A 30 13.20 -0.37 -7.04
C GLN A 30 12.47 0.98 -7.11
N ALA A 31 13.19 2.10 -6.91
CA ALA A 31 12.63 3.44 -7.08
C ALA A 31 12.04 3.64 -8.48
N LYS A 32 12.82 3.28 -9.51
CA LYS A 32 12.41 3.39 -10.91
C LYS A 32 11.16 2.56 -11.19
N VAL A 33 11.13 1.29 -10.78
CA VAL A 33 9.98 0.42 -10.98
C VAL A 33 8.74 0.94 -10.26
N ALA A 34 8.88 1.44 -9.03
CA ALA A 34 7.77 2.02 -8.27
C ALA A 34 7.20 3.26 -8.98
N ASP A 35 8.06 4.17 -9.42
CA ASP A 35 7.66 5.39 -10.13
C ASP A 35 7.00 5.08 -11.49
N GLU A 36 7.51 4.11 -12.23
CA GLU A 36 6.93 3.66 -13.50
C GLU A 36 5.54 3.06 -13.29
N LEU A 37 5.38 2.20 -12.27
CA LEU A 37 4.11 1.56 -11.95
C LEU A 37 3.07 2.59 -11.47
N ILE A 38 3.47 3.57 -10.64
CA ILE A 38 2.58 4.66 -10.22
C ILE A 38 2.07 5.42 -11.45
N LYS A 39 2.97 5.79 -12.38
CA LYS A 39 2.59 6.47 -13.62
C LYS A 39 1.64 5.64 -14.48
N GLU A 40 1.89 4.34 -14.57
CA GLU A 40 1.02 3.42 -15.33
C GLU A 40 -0.39 3.35 -14.73
N TYR A 41 -0.49 3.23 -13.40
CA TYR A 41 -1.79 3.24 -12.72
C TYR A 41 -2.50 4.59 -12.86
N ASP A 42 -1.82 5.72 -12.64
CA ASP A 42 -2.42 7.04 -12.80
C ASP A 42 -2.90 7.27 -14.25
N ALA A 43 -2.12 6.83 -15.24
CA ALA A 43 -2.50 6.91 -16.65
C ALA A 43 -3.67 6.00 -17.03
N SER A 44 -3.83 4.86 -16.35
CA SER A 44 -4.90 3.90 -16.62
C SER A 44 -6.29 4.39 -16.23
N GLY A 45 -6.38 5.29 -15.24
CA GLY A 45 -7.66 5.79 -14.71
C GLY A 45 -8.52 4.73 -13.99
N ILE A 46 -7.98 3.54 -13.68
CA ILE A 46 -8.74 2.46 -13.02
C ILE A 46 -8.94 2.68 -11.51
N LEU A 47 -8.13 3.56 -10.92
CA LEU A 47 -8.22 3.91 -9.51
C LEU A 47 -9.22 5.06 -9.31
N PRO A 48 -9.85 5.17 -8.12
CA PRO A 48 -10.88 6.18 -7.86
C PRO A 48 -10.34 7.62 -7.78
N GLY A 49 -9.02 7.82 -7.84
CA GLY A 49 -8.34 9.11 -7.75
C GLY A 49 -6.84 8.99 -8.04
N PRO A 50 -6.11 10.12 -7.99
CA PRO A 50 -4.66 10.10 -8.16
C PRO A 50 -3.98 9.37 -7.02
N ILE A 51 -2.88 8.66 -7.31
CA ILE A 51 -2.10 7.97 -6.31
C ILE A 51 -1.45 8.97 -5.34
N THR A 52 -1.59 8.71 -4.04
CA THR A 52 -0.92 9.46 -2.96
C THR A 52 0.22 8.67 -2.31
N THR A 53 0.59 7.52 -2.88
CA THR A 53 1.68 6.66 -2.39
C THR A 53 3.02 7.39 -2.43
N GLU A 54 3.73 7.40 -1.31
CA GLU A 54 5.08 7.97 -1.22
C GLU A 54 6.13 6.93 -1.65
N VAL A 55 7.06 7.30 -2.54
CA VAL A 55 8.26 6.50 -2.83
C VAL A 55 9.42 7.08 -2.03
N VAL A 56 9.91 6.32 -1.05
CA VAL A 56 10.86 6.80 -0.04
C VAL A 56 12.03 5.84 0.10
N LYS A 57 13.24 6.36 0.31
CA LYS A 57 14.40 5.51 0.61
C LYS A 57 14.14 4.76 1.93
N ALA A 58 14.37 3.45 1.92
CA ALA A 58 14.27 2.62 3.11
C ALA A 58 15.20 3.14 4.22
N GLY A 59 14.62 3.31 5.41
CA GLY A 59 15.32 3.65 6.64
C GLY A 59 15.34 2.47 7.62
N PRO A 60 15.55 2.73 8.92
CA PRO A 60 15.38 1.72 9.94
C PRO A 60 13.95 1.14 9.92
N PHE A 61 13.85 -0.18 10.07
CA PHE A 61 12.59 -0.88 10.30
C PHE A 61 12.54 -1.31 11.77
N TYR A 62 11.53 -0.84 12.50
CA TYR A 62 11.30 -1.20 13.88
C TYR A 62 10.26 -2.32 13.91
N GLU A 63 10.68 -3.50 14.30
CA GLU A 63 9.80 -4.67 14.39
C GLU A 63 8.68 -4.41 15.40
N ALA A 64 7.44 -4.73 15.01
CA ALA A 64 6.30 -4.63 15.90
C ALA A 64 6.30 -5.77 16.93
N GLU A 65 5.55 -5.58 18.02
CA GLU A 65 5.42 -6.52 19.11
C GLU A 65 4.95 -7.92 18.62
N PRO A 66 5.34 -9.02 19.30
CA PRO A 66 5.01 -10.37 18.86
C PRO A 66 3.52 -10.66 18.62
N GLU A 67 2.62 -10.03 19.37
CA GLU A 67 1.17 -10.16 19.21
C GLU A 67 0.61 -9.60 17.88
N HIS A 68 1.38 -8.76 17.18
CA HIS A 68 1.03 -8.23 15.86
C HIS A 68 1.52 -9.11 14.71
N GLN A 69 2.51 -9.96 14.96
CA GLN A 69 3.06 -10.87 13.94
C GLN A 69 2.05 -11.98 13.65
N ASP A 70 1.84 -12.27 12.36
CA ASP A 70 0.90 -13.31 11.90
C ASP A 70 -0.52 -13.20 12.49
N TYR A 71 -0.95 -11.99 12.87
CA TYR A 71 -2.20 -11.75 13.59
C TYR A 71 -3.42 -12.40 12.92
N LEU A 72 -3.57 -12.26 11.59
CA LEU A 72 -4.70 -12.86 10.85
C LEU A 72 -4.54 -14.37 10.61
N GLN A 73 -3.35 -14.94 10.78
CA GLN A 73 -3.19 -16.40 10.81
C GLN A 73 -3.65 -16.97 12.16
N HIS A 74 -3.31 -16.28 13.25
CA HIS A 74 -3.73 -16.65 14.61
C HIS A 74 -5.21 -16.37 14.88
N TYR A 75 -5.74 -15.28 14.32
CA TYR A 75 -7.13 -14.87 14.42
C TYR A 75 -7.73 -14.68 13.01
N PRO A 76 -8.15 -15.77 12.33
CA PRO A 76 -8.67 -15.70 10.95
C PRO A 76 -9.91 -14.81 10.78
N ASN A 77 -10.66 -14.57 11.85
CA ASN A 77 -11.82 -13.67 11.88
C ASN A 77 -11.49 -12.30 12.49
N GLY A 78 -10.21 -11.97 12.64
CA GLY A 78 -9.73 -10.69 13.15
C GLY A 78 -10.04 -9.54 12.19
N TYR A 79 -9.83 -8.32 12.67
CA TYR A 79 -10.11 -7.12 11.89
C TYR A 79 -9.20 -7.02 10.65
N THR A 80 -9.80 -6.73 9.50
CA THR A 80 -9.09 -6.30 8.29
C THR A 80 -10.00 -5.46 7.40
N CYS A 81 -9.43 -4.42 6.81
CA CYS A 81 -10.07 -3.60 5.76
C CYS A 81 -9.44 -3.84 4.38
N HIS A 82 -8.60 -4.89 4.23
CA HIS A 82 -7.88 -5.20 2.99
C HIS A 82 -8.50 -6.36 2.24
N TRP A 83 -8.69 -6.20 0.92
CA TRP A 83 -9.17 -7.26 0.05
C TRP A 83 -8.74 -7.03 -1.40
N ILE A 84 -8.74 -8.09 -2.21
CA ILE A 84 -8.39 -8.01 -3.63
C ILE A 84 -9.50 -7.29 -4.40
N ARG A 85 -9.18 -6.14 -4.99
CA ARG A 85 -10.02 -5.45 -5.97
C ARG A 85 -9.60 -5.87 -7.37
N LYS A 86 -10.39 -6.75 -8.00
CA LYS A 86 -10.10 -7.31 -9.34
C LYS A 86 -10.12 -6.23 -10.42
N ASP A 87 -11.00 -5.25 -10.28
CA ASP A 87 -11.15 -4.15 -11.24
C ASP A 87 -9.99 -3.14 -11.18
N TRP A 88 -9.11 -3.26 -10.17
CA TRP A 88 -7.90 -2.45 -10.03
C TRP A 88 -6.65 -3.23 -10.44
N ALA A 89 -6.78 -4.09 -11.45
CA ALA A 89 -5.68 -4.78 -12.08
C ALA A 89 -5.39 -4.11 -13.43
N LEU A 90 -4.13 -3.73 -13.66
CA LEU A 90 -3.68 -3.33 -14.98
C LEU A 90 -3.83 -4.51 -15.95
N SER A 91 -4.37 -4.22 -17.13
CA SER A 91 -4.42 -5.19 -18.22
C SER A 91 -3.00 -5.33 -18.79
N LYS A 92 -2.45 -6.54 -18.74
CA LYS A 92 -1.16 -6.85 -19.39
C LYS A 92 -1.34 -7.09 -20.88
#